data_AF-A0A645A5W2-F1
#
_entry.id   AF-A0A645A5W2-F1
#
_cell.length_a   1.000
_cell.length_b   1.000
_cell.length_c   1.000
_cell.angle_alpha   90.00
_cell.angle_beta   90.00
_cell.angle_gamma   90.00
#
_symmetry.space_group_name_H-M   'P 1'
#
loop_
_entity.id
_entity.type
_entity.pdbx_description
1 polymer ?
#
loop_
_entity_poly.entity_id
_entity_poly.type
_entity_poly.pdbx_seq_one_letter_code
_entity_poly.pdbx_strand_id
1 'polypeptide(L)'
;MKNLIFRPSVILIIIVTGILTAGCAYQRYIKTALKYEEAGMYKPAADNYLLSLKKKSSKNDKAKIGLMRSSKRYYDETAASIDDYYNNRNDNQVVKLYLEMEALQQQMGRYNITIDIPARTSGQYREAKERYLREAYTNAQELIDRELFDEAAFRLEQIIKIDKAYERASELFIYSKSEPIYRKANQCFQQNLFRSAYRYYNQVLSYDPNFKDAPAMMKLALSNALLTIAIQPPKNERRFPTMAGQIESKIKSKFESGKNPFLRIVSLNYTQQMLEEQKKALANNLPFDASRIIPVRVYLNSSVNSSNYIVSQLKEYEKKAYLRYTDNNRQVRYKKIKYY
;
A
#
# COMPACT_ATOMS: atom_id res chain seq x y z
N MET A 1 -1.78 -44.00 -19.16
CA MET A 1 -1.78 -42.55 -19.45
C MET A 1 -1.14 -42.37 -20.82
N LYS A 2 -1.94 -42.03 -21.85
CA LYS A 2 -1.44 -41.85 -23.23
C LYS A 2 -0.74 -40.50 -23.33
N ASN A 3 0.56 -40.52 -23.65
CA ASN A 3 1.34 -39.31 -23.89
C ASN A 3 0.88 -38.66 -25.19
N LEU A 4 0.24 -37.49 -25.04
CA LEU A 4 -0.21 -36.67 -26.16
C LEU A 4 1.02 -35.96 -26.75
N ILE A 5 1.64 -36.55 -27.77
CA ILE A 5 2.75 -35.94 -28.51
C ILE A 5 2.15 -34.84 -29.40
N PHE A 6 2.23 -33.59 -28.94
CA PHE A 6 1.79 -32.43 -29.71
C PHE A 6 2.74 -32.24 -30.91
N ARG A 7 2.24 -32.49 -32.12
CA ARG A 7 2.99 -32.26 -33.35
C ARG A 7 3.29 -30.76 -33.51
N PRO A 8 4.49 -30.37 -33.95
CA PRO A 8 4.87 -28.95 -34.12
C PRO A 8 3.92 -28.21 -35.07
N SER A 9 3.31 -28.91 -36.04
CA SER A 9 2.29 -28.38 -36.96
C SER A 9 1.00 -27.95 -36.25
N VAL A 10 0.61 -28.61 -35.15
CA VAL A 10 -0.60 -28.30 -34.38
C VAL A 10 -0.35 -27.09 -33.46
N ILE A 11 0.86 -26.94 -32.93
CA ILE A 11 1.27 -25.75 -32.19
C ILE A 11 1.27 -24.52 -33.11
N LEU A 12 1.75 -24.67 -34.36
CA LEU A 12 1.72 -23.59 -35.36
C LEU A 12 0.28 -23.14 -35.69
N ILE A 13 -0.66 -24.09 -35.83
CA ILE A 13 -2.07 -23.79 -36.09
C ILE A 13 -2.73 -23.06 -34.91
N ILE A 14 -2.45 -23.46 -33.66
CA ILE A 14 -2.99 -22.78 -32.48
C ILE A 14 -2.44 -21.35 -32.34
N ILE A 15 -1.15 -21.14 -32.63
CA ILE A 15 -0.53 -19.80 -32.61
C ILE A 15 -1.10 -18.91 -33.72
N VAL A 16 -1.29 -19.42 -34.94
CA VAL A 16 -1.89 -18.68 -36.06
C VAL A 16 -3.37 -18.36 -35.80
N THR A 17 -4.11 -19.25 -35.16
CA THR A 17 -5.53 -19.03 -34.80
C THR A 17 -5.67 -18.03 -33.64
N GLY A 18 -4.73 -18.01 -32.70
CA GLY A 18 -4.62 -17.00 -31.64
C GLY A 18 -4.39 -15.58 -32.18
N ILE A 19 -3.63 -15.44 -33.28
CA ILE A 19 -3.34 -14.14 -33.91
C ILE A 19 -4.54 -13.61 -34.70
N LEU A 20 -5.36 -14.48 -35.31
CA LEU A 20 -6.53 -14.08 -36.11
C LEU A 20 -7.72 -13.57 -35.26
N THR A 21 -7.88 -14.04 -34.03
CA THR A 21 -9.00 -13.59 -33.15
C THR A 21 -8.79 -12.20 -32.55
N ALA A 22 -7.53 -11.74 -32.40
CA ALA A 22 -7.21 -10.40 -31.95
C ALA A 22 -7.64 -9.32 -32.97
N GLY A 23 -7.69 -9.66 -34.26
CA GLY A 23 -8.16 -8.78 -35.35
C GLY A 23 -9.68 -8.55 -35.36
N CYS A 24 -10.48 -9.38 -34.69
CA CYS A 24 -11.94 -9.27 -34.69
C CYS A 24 -12.49 -8.33 -33.59
N ALA A 25 -11.72 -8.13 -32.51
CA ALA A 25 -12.20 -7.39 -31.35
C ALA A 25 -12.50 -5.92 -31.64
N TYR A 26 -11.61 -5.20 -32.34
CA TYR A 26 -11.82 -3.77 -32.65
C TYR A 26 -12.99 -3.54 -33.61
N GLN A 27 -13.23 -4.48 -34.54
CA GLN A 27 -14.36 -4.42 -35.48
C GLN A 27 -15.71 -4.64 -34.78
N ARG A 28 -15.75 -5.51 -33.76
CA ARG A 28 -16.95 -5.71 -32.94
C ARG A 28 -17.39 -4.40 -32.29
N TYR A 29 -16.45 -3.66 -31.69
CA TYR A 29 -16.76 -2.36 -31.08
C TYR A 29 -17.28 -1.34 -32.10
N ILE A 30 -16.74 -1.29 -33.32
CA ILE A 30 -17.25 -0.43 -34.40
C ILE A 30 -18.70 -0.79 -34.75
N LYS A 31 -19.00 -2.09 -34.91
CA LYS A 31 -20.37 -2.55 -35.21
C LYS A 31 -21.34 -2.20 -34.09
N THR A 32 -20.92 -2.35 -32.83
CA THR A 32 -21.72 -1.94 -31.67
C THR A 32 -21.94 -0.42 -31.63
N ALA A 33 -20.90 0.37 -31.91
CA ALA A 33 -21.01 1.82 -31.97
C ALA A 33 -22.02 2.29 -33.03
N LEU A 34 -22.00 1.69 -34.22
CA LEU A 34 -22.96 2.01 -35.29
C LEU A 34 -24.41 1.75 -34.85
N LYS A 35 -24.67 0.63 -34.17
CA LYS A 35 -26.01 0.35 -33.62
C LYS A 35 -26.46 1.40 -32.60
N TYR A 36 -25.53 1.90 -31.78
CA TYR A 36 -25.84 2.98 -30.85
C TYR A 36 -26.12 4.29 -31.60
N GLU A 37 -25.36 4.62 -32.65
CA GLU A 37 -25.66 5.81 -33.48
C GLU A 37 -27.03 5.71 -34.18
N GLU A 38 -27.37 4.55 -34.74
CA GLU A 38 -28.67 4.27 -35.36
C GLU A 38 -29.83 4.44 -34.36
N ALA A 39 -29.58 4.15 -33.08
CA ALA A 39 -30.52 4.35 -31.98
C ALA A 39 -30.47 5.77 -31.36
N GLY A 40 -29.67 6.69 -31.90
CA GLY A 40 -29.51 8.05 -31.35
C GLY A 40 -28.70 8.12 -30.04
N MET A 41 -28.04 7.04 -29.63
CA MET A 41 -27.28 6.94 -28.39
C MET A 41 -25.81 7.35 -28.60
N TYR A 42 -25.57 8.65 -28.78
CA TYR A 42 -24.27 9.15 -29.25
C TYR A 42 -23.11 8.99 -28.25
N LYS A 43 -23.34 9.13 -26.93
CA LYS A 43 -22.29 8.90 -25.92
C LYS A 43 -21.84 7.43 -25.86
N PRO A 44 -22.74 6.44 -25.75
CA PRO A 44 -22.37 5.03 -25.86
C PRO A 44 -21.68 4.68 -27.18
N ALA A 45 -22.07 5.31 -28.29
CA ALA A 45 -21.38 5.14 -29.57
C ALA A 45 -19.93 5.63 -29.51
N ALA A 46 -19.70 6.85 -29.02
CA ALA A 46 -18.36 7.43 -28.84
C ALA A 46 -17.47 6.54 -27.96
N ASP A 47 -18.00 6.04 -26.84
CA ASP A 47 -17.27 5.14 -25.93
C ASP A 47 -16.86 3.84 -26.64
N ASN A 48 -17.73 3.26 -27.47
CA ASN A 48 -17.39 2.06 -28.23
C ASN A 48 -16.34 2.33 -29.31
N TYR A 49 -16.38 3.50 -29.98
CA TYR A 49 -15.31 3.87 -30.90
C TYR A 49 -13.96 4.07 -30.19
N LEU A 50 -13.94 4.65 -29.00
CA LEU A 50 -12.75 4.74 -28.15
C LEU A 50 -12.22 3.35 -27.76
N LEU A 51 -13.09 2.41 -27.39
CA LEU A 51 -12.71 1.03 -27.13
C LEU A 51 -12.10 0.36 -28.38
N SER A 52 -12.66 0.62 -29.56
CA SER A 52 -12.08 0.14 -30.83
C SER A 52 -10.66 0.69 -31.04
N LEU A 53 -10.47 1.99 -30.85
CA LEU A 53 -9.15 2.65 -31.01
C LEU A 53 -8.14 2.17 -29.97
N LYS A 54 -8.58 1.90 -28.74
CA LYS A 54 -7.74 1.30 -27.69
C LYS A 54 -7.24 -0.10 -28.08
N LYS A 55 -8.06 -0.87 -28.80
CA LYS A 55 -7.67 -2.20 -29.31
C LYS A 55 -6.80 -2.11 -30.56
N LYS A 56 -7.09 -1.18 -31.46
CA LYS A 56 -6.32 -0.93 -32.67
C LYS A 56 -6.35 0.55 -33.03
N SER A 57 -5.26 1.24 -32.70
CA SER A 57 -5.11 2.67 -32.96
C SER A 57 -4.64 2.97 -34.39
N SER A 58 -3.74 2.14 -34.95
CA SER A 58 -3.20 2.34 -36.29
C SER A 58 -4.18 1.90 -37.39
N LYS A 59 -4.31 2.72 -38.45
CA LYS A 59 -5.13 2.44 -39.64
C LYS A 59 -6.59 2.09 -39.31
N ASN A 60 -7.19 2.78 -38.34
CA ASN A 60 -8.56 2.59 -37.90
C ASN A 60 -9.40 3.85 -38.13
N ASP A 61 -9.39 4.36 -39.36
CA ASP A 61 -10.03 5.63 -39.70
C ASP A 61 -11.55 5.59 -39.52
N LYS A 62 -12.18 4.42 -39.71
CA LYS A 62 -13.60 4.21 -39.44
C LYS A 62 -13.96 4.54 -37.98
N ALA A 63 -13.16 4.08 -37.02
CA ALA A 63 -13.40 4.39 -35.62
C ALA A 63 -13.12 5.86 -35.30
N LYS A 64 -12.10 6.48 -35.92
CA LYS A 64 -11.82 7.91 -35.74
C LYS A 64 -12.94 8.80 -36.25
N ILE A 65 -13.42 8.54 -37.48
CA ILE A 65 -14.52 9.28 -38.11
C ILE A 65 -15.81 9.08 -37.31
N GLY A 66 -16.11 7.83 -36.94
CA GLY A 66 -17.25 7.51 -36.08
C GLY A 66 -17.18 8.29 -34.77
N LEU A 67 -16.07 8.17 -34.03
CA LEU A 67 -15.85 8.89 -32.78
C LEU A 67 -16.07 10.39 -32.92
N MET A 68 -15.52 11.02 -33.97
CA MET A 68 -15.69 12.46 -34.20
C MET A 68 -17.16 12.83 -34.44
N ARG A 69 -17.87 12.06 -35.25
CA ARG A 69 -19.29 12.29 -35.55
C ARG A 69 -20.18 12.10 -34.31
N SER A 70 -20.05 10.97 -33.61
CA SER A 70 -20.88 10.68 -32.44
C SER A 70 -20.59 11.68 -31.32
N SER A 71 -19.32 12.03 -31.10
CA SER A 71 -18.95 12.99 -30.06
C SER A 71 -19.47 14.39 -30.36
N LYS A 72 -19.47 14.83 -31.63
CA LYS A 72 -20.09 16.11 -32.01
C LYS A 72 -21.58 16.14 -31.67
N ARG A 73 -22.32 15.09 -32.03
CA ARG A 73 -23.76 14.98 -31.71
C ARG A 73 -24.01 14.97 -30.20
N TYR A 74 -23.23 14.18 -29.46
CA TYR A 74 -23.30 14.17 -28.01
C TYR A 74 -22.99 15.54 -27.40
N TYR A 75 -22.00 16.27 -27.93
CA TYR A 75 -21.65 17.62 -27.45
C TYR A 75 -22.77 18.62 -27.71
N ASP A 76 -23.41 18.56 -28.89
CA ASP A 76 -24.55 19.42 -29.21
C ASP A 76 -25.73 19.18 -28.24
N GLU A 77 -26.08 17.90 -27.99
CA GLU A 77 -27.15 17.51 -27.03
C GLU A 77 -26.82 17.89 -25.59
N THR A 78 -25.57 17.68 -25.19
CA THR A 78 -25.10 17.98 -23.84
C THR A 78 -25.03 19.49 -23.61
N ALA A 79 -24.61 20.27 -24.61
CA ALA A 79 -24.61 21.73 -24.54
C ALA A 79 -26.03 22.30 -24.38
N ALA A 80 -27.02 21.74 -25.09
CA ALA A 80 -28.42 22.11 -24.90
C ALA A 80 -28.91 21.77 -23.47
N SER A 81 -28.59 20.58 -22.97
CA SER A 81 -28.93 20.17 -21.60
C SER A 81 -28.26 21.07 -20.54
N ILE A 82 -27.00 21.48 -20.77
CA ILE A 82 -26.29 22.42 -19.91
C ILE A 82 -27.01 23.78 -19.90
N ASP A 83 -27.50 24.26 -21.05
CA ASP A 83 -28.26 25.51 -21.11
C ASP A 83 -29.51 25.45 -20.24
N ASP A 84 -30.29 24.37 -20.37
CA ASP A 84 -31.49 24.14 -19.57
C ASP A 84 -31.17 24.07 -18.07
N TYR A 85 -30.16 23.31 -17.67
CA TYR A 85 -29.77 23.20 -16.25
C TYR A 85 -29.23 24.53 -15.69
N TYR A 86 -28.48 25.28 -16.49
CA TYR A 86 -27.95 26.59 -16.10
C TYR A 86 -29.08 27.61 -15.88
N ASN A 87 -30.07 27.63 -16.77
CA ASN A 87 -31.25 28.50 -16.66
C ASN A 87 -32.09 28.16 -15.42
N ASN A 88 -32.15 26.86 -15.06
CA ASN A 88 -32.84 26.37 -13.87
C ASN A 88 -31.99 26.38 -12.59
N ARG A 89 -30.80 27.01 -12.59
CA ARG A 89 -29.87 27.08 -11.44
C ARG A 89 -29.46 25.71 -10.87
N ASN A 90 -29.47 24.66 -11.70
CA ASN A 90 -29.00 23.34 -11.31
C ASN A 90 -27.50 23.20 -11.59
N ASP A 91 -26.69 23.91 -10.79
CA ASP A 91 -25.25 24.05 -11.00
C ASP A 91 -24.52 22.70 -10.94
N ASN A 92 -24.99 21.76 -10.12
CA ASN A 92 -24.43 20.41 -10.02
C ASN A 92 -24.50 19.66 -11.36
N GLN A 93 -25.63 19.71 -12.06
CA GLN A 93 -25.75 19.05 -13.37
C GLN A 93 -24.91 19.73 -14.44
N VAL A 94 -24.84 21.07 -14.42
CA VAL A 94 -23.97 21.83 -15.33
C VAL A 94 -22.50 21.40 -15.17
N VAL A 95 -22.01 21.39 -13.93
CA VAL A 95 -20.63 20.98 -13.61
C VAL A 95 -20.37 19.54 -14.04
N LYS A 96 -21.28 18.62 -13.69
CA LYS A 96 -21.14 17.20 -14.03
C LYS A 96 -21.05 16.98 -15.54
N LEU A 97 -22.01 17.50 -16.30
CA LEU A 97 -22.06 17.28 -17.76
C LEU A 97 -20.86 17.91 -18.47
N TYR A 98 -20.43 19.09 -18.04
CA TYR A 98 -19.24 19.72 -18.62
C TYR A 98 -17.98 18.87 -18.38
N LEU A 99 -17.77 18.38 -17.17
CA LEU A 99 -16.62 17.51 -16.85
C LEU A 99 -16.66 16.19 -17.63
N GLU A 100 -17.84 15.65 -17.94
CA GLU A 100 -17.98 14.49 -18.83
C GLU A 100 -17.54 14.81 -20.27
N MET A 101 -17.91 15.98 -20.81
CA MET A 101 -17.46 16.44 -22.12
C MET A 101 -15.93 16.61 -22.15
N GLU A 102 -15.36 17.24 -21.13
CA GLU A 102 -13.92 17.49 -21.02
C GLU A 102 -13.12 16.17 -20.88
N ALA A 103 -13.63 15.22 -20.09
CA ALA A 103 -13.04 13.88 -20.00
C ALA A 103 -13.05 13.14 -21.34
N LEU A 104 -14.13 13.24 -22.12
CA LEU A 104 -14.20 12.68 -23.46
C LEU A 104 -13.20 13.37 -24.41
N GLN A 105 -13.09 14.70 -24.34
CA GLN A 105 -12.14 15.49 -25.13
C GLN A 105 -10.70 15.02 -24.90
N GLN A 106 -10.32 14.84 -23.63
CA GLN A 106 -8.99 14.33 -23.24
C GLN A 106 -8.72 12.92 -23.78
N GLN A 107 -9.73 12.04 -23.79
CA GLN A 107 -9.62 10.69 -24.35
C GLN A 107 -9.46 10.70 -25.87
N MET A 108 -10.17 11.59 -26.56
CA MET A 108 -10.08 11.78 -28.01
C MET A 108 -8.72 12.36 -28.44
N GLY A 109 -8.17 13.29 -27.65
CA GLY A 109 -6.86 13.90 -27.90
C GLY A 109 -5.71 12.89 -28.01
N ARG A 110 -5.79 11.75 -27.30
CA ARG A 110 -4.83 10.64 -27.42
C ARG A 110 -4.74 10.03 -28.82
N TYR A 111 -5.74 10.28 -29.66
CA TYR A 111 -5.82 9.78 -31.04
C TYR A 111 -5.75 10.91 -32.08
N ASN A 112 -5.32 12.12 -31.66
CA ASN A 112 -5.25 13.33 -32.47
C ASN A 112 -6.62 13.73 -33.06
N ILE A 113 -7.69 13.55 -32.29
CA ILE A 113 -9.02 14.02 -32.64
C ILE A 113 -9.39 15.12 -31.64
N THR A 114 -9.76 16.28 -32.17
CA THR A 114 -10.13 17.45 -31.37
C THR A 114 -11.54 17.88 -31.74
N ILE A 115 -12.36 18.12 -30.72
CA ILE A 115 -13.65 18.81 -30.84
C ILE A 115 -13.65 19.89 -29.78
N ASP A 116 -13.90 21.12 -30.19
CA ASP A 116 -13.96 22.24 -29.28
C ASP A 116 -15.31 22.28 -28.57
N ILE A 117 -15.29 22.54 -27.27
CA ILE A 117 -16.50 22.81 -26.49
C ILE A 117 -16.93 24.25 -26.78
N PRO A 118 -18.21 24.53 -27.06
CA PRO A 118 -18.66 25.90 -27.37
C PRO A 118 -18.34 26.90 -26.26
N ALA A 119 -17.90 28.10 -26.63
CA ALA A 119 -17.50 29.14 -25.67
C ALA A 119 -18.62 29.52 -24.68
N ARG A 120 -19.89 29.52 -25.12
CA ARG A 120 -21.06 29.73 -24.25
C ARG A 120 -21.12 28.66 -23.15
N THR A 121 -20.98 27.39 -23.52
CA THR A 121 -21.01 26.24 -22.60
C THR A 121 -19.88 26.33 -21.57
N SER A 122 -18.67 26.69 -21.99
CA SER A 122 -17.54 26.93 -21.07
C SER A 122 -17.77 28.12 -20.14
N GLY A 123 -18.43 29.18 -20.61
CA GLY A 123 -18.85 30.32 -19.79
C GLY A 123 -19.83 29.89 -18.68
N GLN A 124 -20.90 29.19 -19.07
CA GLN A 124 -21.91 28.67 -18.14
C GLN A 124 -21.32 27.75 -17.09
N TYR A 125 -20.42 26.85 -17.51
CA TYR A 125 -19.71 25.96 -16.59
C TYR A 125 -18.90 26.72 -15.55
N ARG A 126 -18.12 27.72 -15.95
CA ARG A 126 -17.27 28.48 -15.03
C ARG A 126 -18.09 29.16 -13.94
N GLU A 127 -19.20 29.80 -14.31
CA GLU A 127 -20.09 30.45 -13.34
C GLU A 127 -20.82 29.44 -12.44
N ALA A 128 -21.32 28.34 -13.02
CA ALA A 128 -21.98 27.29 -12.26
C ALA A 128 -21.00 26.58 -11.30
N LYS A 129 -19.76 26.33 -11.73
CA LYS A 129 -18.69 25.78 -10.90
C LYS A 129 -18.44 26.67 -9.68
N GLU A 130 -18.31 27.98 -9.87
CA GLU A 130 -18.09 28.91 -8.76
C GLU A 130 -19.23 28.87 -7.73
N ARG A 131 -20.49 28.87 -8.18
CA ARG A 131 -21.66 28.77 -7.29
C ARG A 131 -21.74 27.42 -6.58
N TYR A 132 -21.60 26.33 -7.34
CA TYR A 132 -21.63 24.97 -6.81
C TYR A 132 -20.57 24.77 -5.73
N LEU A 133 -19.31 25.18 -5.99
CA LEU A 133 -18.23 25.00 -5.03
C LEU A 133 -18.48 25.79 -3.75
N ARG A 134 -19.00 27.03 -3.87
CA ARG A 134 -19.34 27.85 -2.70
C ARG A 134 -20.42 27.21 -1.83
N GLU A 135 -21.51 26.76 -2.46
CA GLU A 135 -22.62 26.11 -1.76
C GLU A 135 -22.17 24.79 -1.12
N ALA A 136 -21.47 23.95 -1.88
CA ALA A 136 -20.97 22.67 -1.39
C ALA A 136 -19.98 22.84 -0.24
N TYR A 137 -19.12 23.87 -0.30
CA TYR A 137 -18.15 24.16 0.76
C TYR A 137 -18.83 24.65 2.03
N THR A 138 -19.80 25.58 1.89
CA THR A 138 -20.62 26.06 3.02
C THR A 138 -21.36 24.89 3.68
N ASN A 139 -21.98 24.02 2.88
CA ASN A 139 -22.66 22.83 3.40
C ASN A 139 -21.69 21.88 4.12
N ALA A 140 -20.48 21.68 3.60
CA ALA A 140 -19.48 20.85 4.27
C ALA A 140 -19.05 21.43 5.64
N GLN A 141 -18.94 22.76 5.75
CA GLN A 141 -18.66 23.43 7.02
C GLN A 141 -19.80 23.21 8.02
N GLU A 142 -21.05 23.40 7.59
CA GLU A 142 -22.22 23.13 8.44
C GLU A 142 -22.29 21.66 8.92
N LEU A 143 -21.92 20.72 8.05
CA LEU A 143 -21.83 19.29 8.41
C LEU A 143 -20.74 19.05 9.45
N ILE A 144 -19.58 19.71 9.34
CA ILE A 144 -18.52 19.66 10.36
C ILE A 144 -19.01 20.22 11.69
N ASP A 145 -19.71 21.36 11.69
CA ASP A 145 -20.23 22.00 12.89
C ASP A 145 -21.28 21.11 13.60
N ARG A 146 -22.03 20.32 12.84
CA ARG A 146 -22.97 19.30 13.34
C ARG A 146 -22.30 17.96 13.68
N GLU A 147 -20.98 17.88 13.54
CA GLU A 147 -20.17 16.67 13.77
C GLU A 147 -20.53 15.48 12.84
N LEU A 148 -21.15 15.75 11.69
CA LEU A 148 -21.45 14.78 10.62
C LEU A 148 -20.24 14.58 9.70
N PHE A 149 -19.14 14.10 10.29
CA PHE A 149 -17.82 14.08 9.65
C PHE A 149 -17.73 13.24 8.38
N ASP A 150 -18.42 12.11 8.30
CA ASP A 150 -18.39 11.26 7.10
C ASP A 150 -19.09 11.93 5.91
N GLU A 151 -20.20 12.62 6.17
CA GLU A 151 -20.94 13.38 5.16
C GLU A 151 -20.13 14.60 4.69
N ALA A 152 -19.51 15.33 5.64
CA ALA A 152 -18.62 16.43 5.33
C ALA A 152 -17.44 15.97 4.47
N ALA A 153 -16.78 14.87 4.85
CA ALA A 153 -15.66 14.32 4.09
C ALA A 153 -16.09 13.93 2.66
N PHE A 154 -17.28 13.35 2.49
CA PHE A 154 -17.81 13.03 1.16
C PHE A 154 -18.01 14.30 0.32
N ARG A 155 -18.62 15.36 0.88
CA ARG A 155 -18.82 16.64 0.17
C ARG A 155 -17.49 17.28 -0.23
N LEU A 156 -16.53 17.34 0.70
CA LEU A 156 -15.21 17.91 0.47
C LEU A 156 -14.42 17.12 -0.58
N GLU A 157 -14.57 15.79 -0.63
CA GLU A 157 -13.95 14.98 -1.68
C GLU A 157 -14.46 15.36 -3.08
N GLN A 158 -15.75 15.68 -3.23
CA GLN A 158 -16.30 16.15 -4.53
C GLN A 158 -15.72 17.51 -4.92
N ILE A 159 -15.62 18.43 -3.97
CA ILE A 159 -14.98 19.74 -4.17
C ILE A 159 -13.53 19.54 -4.65
N ILE A 160 -12.74 18.71 -3.97
CA ILE A 160 -11.33 18.46 -4.29
C ILE A 160 -11.17 17.81 -5.68
N LYS A 161 -12.11 16.96 -6.10
CA LYS A 161 -12.10 16.35 -7.45
C LYS A 161 -12.29 17.38 -8.56
N ILE A 162 -13.07 18.43 -8.30
CA ILE A 162 -13.36 19.51 -9.26
C ILE A 162 -12.26 20.58 -9.19
N ASP A 163 -11.83 20.92 -7.99
CA ASP A 163 -10.81 21.93 -7.73
C ASP A 163 -10.08 21.64 -6.41
N LYS A 164 -8.88 21.06 -6.54
CA LYS A 164 -8.06 20.65 -5.41
C LYS A 164 -7.61 21.82 -4.53
N ALA A 165 -7.50 23.02 -5.11
CA ALA A 165 -7.01 24.22 -4.44
C ALA A 165 -8.15 25.12 -3.93
N TYR A 166 -9.41 24.66 -3.99
CA TYR A 166 -10.54 25.43 -3.53
C TYR A 166 -10.52 25.64 -2.01
N GLU A 167 -10.21 26.88 -1.63
CA GLU A 167 -10.13 27.33 -0.24
C GLU A 167 -9.34 26.33 0.64
N ARG A 168 -9.93 25.91 1.77
CA ARG A 168 -9.35 24.94 2.71
C ARG A 168 -9.98 23.56 2.56
N ALA A 169 -10.59 23.22 1.42
CA ALA A 169 -11.33 21.97 1.27
C ALA A 169 -10.47 20.73 1.56
N SER A 170 -9.22 20.72 1.08
CA SER A 170 -8.26 19.65 1.34
C SER A 170 -7.94 19.50 2.84
N GLU A 171 -7.77 20.60 3.56
CA GLU A 171 -7.50 20.59 5.00
C GLU A 171 -8.73 20.11 5.79
N LEU A 172 -9.91 20.64 5.47
CA LEU A 172 -11.16 20.25 6.12
C LEU A 172 -11.50 18.78 5.87
N PHE A 173 -11.14 18.24 4.70
CA PHE A 173 -11.33 16.82 4.39
C PHE A 173 -10.48 15.95 5.32
N ILE A 174 -9.20 16.29 5.46
CA ILE A 174 -8.27 15.61 6.36
C ILE A 174 -8.76 15.72 7.81
N TYR A 175 -9.21 16.91 8.23
CA TYR A 175 -9.80 17.12 9.55
C TYR A 175 -11.02 16.23 9.78
N SER A 176 -11.96 16.19 8.83
CA SER A 176 -13.19 15.40 8.92
C SER A 176 -12.88 13.90 9.00
N LYS A 177 -11.86 13.40 8.31
CA LYS A 177 -11.40 12.01 8.44
C LYS A 177 -10.73 11.73 9.79
N SER A 178 -9.96 12.69 10.30
CA SER A 178 -9.08 12.50 11.45
C SER A 178 -9.81 12.65 12.78
N GLU A 179 -10.68 13.65 12.92
CA GLU A 179 -11.35 14.01 14.17
C GLU A 179 -12.14 12.87 14.83
N PRO A 180 -13.03 12.12 14.13
CA PRO A 180 -13.77 11.04 14.76
C PRO A 180 -12.86 9.89 15.24
N ILE A 181 -11.78 9.61 14.51
CA ILE A 181 -10.81 8.57 14.87
C ILE A 181 -9.98 9.02 16.08
N TYR A 182 -9.58 10.30 16.11
CA TYR A 182 -8.87 10.90 17.22
C TYR A 182 -9.70 10.87 18.52
N ARG A 183 -10.99 11.25 18.46
CA ARG A 183 -11.91 11.13 19.61
C ARG A 183 -12.03 9.69 20.12
N LYS A 184 -12.11 8.73 19.20
CA LYS A 184 -12.12 7.30 19.54
C LYS A 184 -10.81 6.85 20.19
N ALA A 185 -9.66 7.36 19.72
CA ALA A 185 -8.36 7.11 20.32
C ALA A 185 -8.31 7.62 21.77
N ASN A 186 -8.79 8.84 22.01
CA ASN A 186 -8.92 9.44 23.35
C ASN A 186 -9.80 8.58 24.26
N GLN A 187 -10.96 8.13 23.78
CA GLN A 187 -11.85 7.26 24.55
C GLN A 187 -11.18 5.94 24.94
N CYS A 188 -10.51 5.27 23.98
CA CYS A 188 -9.73 4.06 24.28
C CYS A 188 -8.62 4.34 25.30
N PHE A 189 -7.95 5.49 25.20
CA PHE A 189 -6.90 5.87 26.13
C PHE A 189 -7.44 6.04 27.55
N GLN A 190 -8.54 6.76 27.71
CA GLN A 190 -9.22 6.98 29.00
C GLN A 190 -9.70 5.66 29.64
N GLN A 191 -10.07 4.68 28.81
CA GLN A 191 -10.47 3.33 29.25
C GLN A 191 -9.27 2.39 29.51
N ASN A 192 -8.03 2.90 29.51
CA ASN A 192 -6.79 2.11 29.64
C ASN A 192 -6.56 1.07 28.51
N LEU A 193 -7.27 1.19 27.39
CA LEU A 193 -7.12 0.35 26.20
C LEU A 193 -5.96 0.86 25.32
N PHE A 194 -4.75 0.93 25.90
CA PHE A 194 -3.61 1.63 25.32
C PHE A 194 -3.15 1.10 23.94
N ARG A 195 -3.26 -0.22 23.70
CA ARG A 195 -2.93 -0.81 22.39
C ARG A 195 -3.90 -0.33 21.30
N SER A 196 -5.18 -0.23 21.63
CA SER A 196 -6.20 0.26 20.71
C SER A 196 -6.03 1.76 20.47
N ALA A 197 -5.80 2.53 21.53
CA ALA A 197 -5.49 3.97 21.43
C ALA A 197 -4.29 4.22 20.51
N TYR A 198 -3.17 3.51 20.72
CA TYR A 198 -1.99 3.59 19.86
C TYR A 198 -2.34 3.36 18.38
N ARG A 199 -3.14 2.34 18.07
CA ARG A 199 -3.53 2.04 16.68
C ARG A 199 -4.38 3.15 16.07
N TYR A 200 -5.34 3.70 16.82
CA TYR A 200 -6.17 4.79 16.32
C TYR A 200 -5.38 6.09 16.15
N TYR A 201 -4.49 6.45 17.08
CA TYR A 201 -3.60 7.59 16.85
C TYR A 201 -2.70 7.38 15.64
N ASN A 202 -2.13 6.20 15.46
CA ASN A 202 -1.32 5.91 14.28
C ASN A 202 -2.13 6.02 12.97
N GLN A 203 -3.41 5.66 13.01
CA GLN A 203 -4.32 5.87 11.88
C GLN A 203 -4.58 7.36 11.61
N VAL A 204 -4.81 8.17 12.64
CA VAL A 204 -4.91 9.64 12.51
C VAL A 204 -3.64 10.22 11.87
N LEU A 205 -2.47 9.82 12.36
CA LEU A 205 -1.18 10.30 11.86
C LEU A 205 -0.85 9.85 10.44
N SER A 206 -1.57 8.86 9.91
CA SER A 206 -1.48 8.49 8.49
C SER A 206 -2.20 9.48 7.56
N TYR A 207 -3.16 10.24 8.09
CA TYR A 207 -3.83 11.33 7.38
C TYR A 207 -3.13 12.66 7.59
N ASP A 208 -2.79 12.99 8.84
CA ASP A 208 -2.07 14.21 9.22
C ASP A 208 -1.03 13.90 10.32
N PRO A 209 0.27 13.88 9.96
CA PRO A 209 1.35 13.61 10.91
C PRO A 209 1.45 14.59 12.09
N ASN A 210 0.82 15.76 12.00
CA ASN A 210 0.85 16.80 13.04
C ASN A 210 -0.54 17.07 13.61
N PHE A 211 -1.47 16.11 13.49
CA PHE A 211 -2.85 16.30 13.95
C PHE A 211 -2.91 16.50 15.48
N LYS A 212 -3.16 17.74 15.91
CA LYS A 212 -3.30 18.12 17.32
C LYS A 212 -2.11 17.57 18.15
N ASP A 213 -2.40 16.90 19.26
CA ASP A 213 -1.44 16.23 20.14
C ASP A 213 -1.32 14.71 19.88
N ALA A 214 -1.94 14.20 18.80
CA ALA A 214 -1.91 12.77 18.45
C ALA A 214 -0.48 12.17 18.41
N PRO A 215 0.57 12.87 17.94
CA PRO A 215 1.94 12.34 18.00
C PRO A 215 2.42 12.06 19.43
N ALA A 216 2.12 12.96 20.37
CA ALA A 216 2.48 12.81 21.77
C ALA A 216 1.64 11.73 22.45
N MET A 217 0.33 11.75 22.22
CA MET A 217 -0.60 10.77 22.78
C MET A 217 -0.35 9.35 22.26
N MET A 218 0.06 9.19 21.00
CA MET A 218 0.50 7.90 20.45
C MET A 218 1.71 7.35 21.22
N LYS A 219 2.73 8.19 21.46
CA LYS A 219 3.93 7.79 22.22
C LYS A 219 3.58 7.41 23.65
N LEU A 220 2.69 8.17 24.29
CA LEU A 220 2.21 7.89 25.64
C LEU A 220 1.40 6.59 25.68
N ALA A 221 0.50 6.36 24.72
CA ALA A 221 -0.25 5.12 24.59
C ALA A 221 0.68 3.92 24.38
N LEU A 222 1.72 4.07 23.55
CA LEU A 222 2.73 3.05 23.35
C LEU A 222 3.42 2.72 24.68
N SER A 223 3.93 3.72 25.39
CA SER A 223 4.62 3.57 26.67
C SER A 223 3.79 2.79 27.69
N ASN A 224 2.49 3.12 27.81
CA ASN A 224 1.57 2.43 28.70
C ASN A 224 1.21 1.00 28.22
N ALA A 225 1.22 0.76 26.91
CA ALA A 225 0.96 -0.55 26.31
C ALA A 225 2.18 -1.50 26.28
N LEU A 226 3.39 -0.98 26.56
CA LEU A 226 4.63 -1.75 26.48
C LEU A 226 4.67 -2.88 27.51
N LEU A 227 4.86 -4.10 27.00
CA LEU A 227 5.25 -5.25 27.79
C LEU A 227 6.76 -5.43 27.71
N THR A 228 7.43 -5.10 28.81
CA THR A 228 8.87 -5.28 28.97
C THR A 228 9.18 -6.67 29.51
N ILE A 229 9.99 -7.42 28.76
CA ILE A 229 10.31 -8.81 29.05
C ILE A 229 11.82 -8.92 29.33
N ALA A 230 12.16 -9.50 30.47
CA ALA A 230 13.53 -9.95 30.72
C ALA A 230 13.63 -11.44 30.43
N ILE A 231 14.63 -11.81 29.63
CA ILE A 231 14.95 -13.22 29.40
C ILE A 231 15.90 -13.65 30.50
N GLN A 232 15.52 -14.67 31.26
CA GLN A 232 16.39 -15.27 32.26
C GLN A 232 17.20 -16.41 31.63
N PRO A 233 18.46 -16.62 32.07
CA PRO A 233 19.22 -17.78 31.65
C PRO A 233 18.45 -19.07 31.97
N PRO A 234 18.58 -20.14 31.17
CA PRO A 234 17.93 -21.40 31.45
C PRO A 234 18.33 -21.97 32.81
N LYS A 235 17.37 -22.55 33.56
CA LYS A 235 17.62 -23.06 34.93
C LYS A 235 18.78 -24.04 35.03
N ASN A 236 19.05 -24.79 33.96
CA ASN A 236 20.12 -25.77 33.87
C ASN A 236 21.21 -25.39 32.87
N GLU A 237 21.44 -24.08 32.70
CA GLU A 237 22.51 -23.51 31.87
C GLU A 237 23.86 -24.18 32.12
N ARG A 238 24.24 -24.42 33.39
CA ARG A 238 25.52 -25.08 33.73
C ARG A 238 25.69 -26.46 33.09
N ARG A 239 24.58 -27.19 32.87
CA ARG A 239 24.59 -28.52 32.24
C ARG A 239 24.65 -28.43 30.71
N PHE A 240 24.17 -27.34 30.14
CA PHE A 240 24.05 -27.14 28.69
C PHE A 240 24.42 -25.70 28.27
N PRO A 241 25.65 -25.21 28.52
CA PRO A 241 25.98 -23.79 28.38
C PRO A 241 25.85 -23.29 26.93
N THR A 242 26.33 -24.07 25.97
CA THR A 242 26.23 -23.74 24.53
C THR A 242 24.78 -23.67 24.06
N MET A 243 23.95 -24.64 24.48
CA MET A 243 22.54 -24.68 24.11
C MET A 243 21.75 -23.53 24.75
N ALA A 244 22.09 -23.18 25.99
CA ALA A 244 21.48 -22.07 26.70
C ALA A 244 21.69 -20.73 25.96
N GLY A 245 22.94 -20.44 25.57
CA GLY A 245 23.24 -19.25 24.78
C GLY A 245 22.56 -19.22 23.40
N GLN A 246 22.43 -20.38 22.75
CA GLN A 246 21.71 -20.50 21.48
C GLN A 246 20.20 -20.26 21.63
N ILE A 247 19.57 -20.79 22.68
CA ILE A 247 18.16 -20.58 22.98
C ILE A 247 17.90 -19.09 23.24
N GLU A 248 18.71 -18.46 24.10
CA GLU A 248 18.59 -17.02 24.38
C GLU A 248 18.71 -16.19 23.10
N SER A 249 19.72 -16.47 22.28
CA SER A 249 19.96 -15.76 21.01
C SER A 249 18.80 -15.94 20.03
N LYS A 250 18.27 -17.16 19.88
CA LYS A 250 17.10 -17.44 19.03
C LYS A 250 15.85 -16.74 19.53
N ILE A 251 15.63 -16.69 20.84
CA ILE A 251 14.51 -15.96 21.43
C ILE A 251 14.66 -14.47 21.09
N LYS A 252 15.81 -13.85 21.38
CA LYS A 252 16.08 -12.43 21.06
C LYS A 252 15.82 -12.12 19.58
N SER A 253 16.38 -12.92 18.68
CA SER A 253 16.18 -12.77 17.23
C SER A 253 14.71 -12.89 16.80
N LYS A 254 13.93 -13.79 17.43
CA LYS A 254 12.50 -13.95 17.15
C LYS A 254 11.69 -12.73 17.60
N PHE A 255 12.04 -12.13 18.74
CA PHE A 255 11.41 -10.89 19.21
C PHE A 255 11.74 -9.69 18.31
N GLU A 256 13.00 -9.57 17.90
CA GLU A 256 13.46 -8.50 16.99
C GLU A 256 12.81 -8.61 15.61
N SER A 257 12.71 -9.82 15.06
CA SER A 257 12.08 -10.04 13.75
C SER A 257 10.55 -9.88 13.75
N GLY A 258 9.89 -10.05 14.89
CA GLY A 258 8.43 -9.95 15.02
C GLY A 258 7.87 -8.53 14.87
N LYS A 259 8.71 -7.47 14.91
CA LYS A 259 8.33 -6.04 14.76
C LYS A 259 7.08 -5.62 15.56
N ASN A 260 6.83 -6.25 16.71
CA ASN A 260 5.69 -5.92 17.56
C ASN A 260 6.00 -4.67 18.37
N PRO A 261 5.30 -3.53 18.16
CA PRO A 261 5.61 -2.28 18.85
C PRO A 261 5.39 -2.37 20.37
N PHE A 262 4.58 -3.33 20.84
CA PHE A 262 4.21 -3.46 22.25
C PHE A 262 5.14 -4.38 23.05
N LEU A 263 6.16 -4.98 22.43
CA LEU A 263 7.08 -5.91 23.10
C LEU A 263 8.48 -5.32 23.10
N ARG A 264 9.12 -5.26 24.27
CA ARG A 264 10.52 -4.85 24.39
C ARG A 264 11.30 -5.80 25.29
N ILE A 265 12.41 -6.33 24.77
CA ILE A 265 13.35 -7.08 25.61
C ILE A 265 14.19 -6.08 26.41
N VAL A 266 14.38 -6.35 27.70
CA VAL A 266 15.15 -5.52 28.61
C VAL A 266 16.25 -6.37 29.26
N SER A 267 17.45 -5.80 29.37
CA SER A 267 18.58 -6.41 30.07
C SER A 267 18.44 -6.20 31.59
N LEU A 268 18.45 -7.30 32.36
CA LEU A 268 18.39 -7.24 33.82
C LEU A 268 19.58 -6.49 34.41
N ASN A 269 20.78 -6.73 33.88
CA ASN A 269 22.00 -6.07 34.35
C ASN A 269 21.92 -4.55 34.17
N TYR A 270 21.41 -4.10 33.02
CA TYR A 270 21.23 -2.68 32.74
C TYR A 270 20.18 -2.05 33.67
N THR A 271 19.02 -2.71 33.85
CA THR A 271 17.99 -2.22 34.77
C THR A 271 18.49 -2.13 36.21
N GLN A 272 19.30 -3.10 36.66
CA GLN A 272 19.92 -3.09 37.99
C GLN A 272 20.95 -1.97 38.12
N GLN A 273 21.83 -1.79 37.13
CA GLN A 273 22.81 -0.70 37.13
C GLN A 273 22.13 0.67 37.24
N MET A 274 21.08 0.92 36.43
CA MET A 274 20.32 2.17 36.52
C MET A 274 19.65 2.33 37.88
N LEU A 275 19.06 1.27 38.44
CA LEU A 275 18.45 1.34 39.77
C LEU A 275 19.47 1.75 40.84
N GLU A 276 20.67 1.17 40.81
CA GLU A 276 21.74 1.49 41.76
C GLU A 276 22.30 2.90 41.57
N GLU A 277 22.45 3.37 40.33
CA GLU A 277 22.81 4.76 40.05
C GLU A 277 21.77 5.74 40.59
N GLN A 278 20.49 5.45 40.38
CA GLN A 278 19.40 6.30 40.87
C GLN A 278 19.30 6.29 42.41
N LYS A 279 19.53 5.14 43.07
CA LYS A 279 19.64 5.07 44.54
C LYS A 279 20.81 5.92 45.07
N LYS A 280 21.97 5.85 44.41
CA LYS A 280 23.13 6.68 44.77
C LYS A 280 22.86 8.17 44.54
N ALA A 281 22.14 8.54 43.48
CA ALA A 281 21.74 9.92 43.26
C ALA A 281 20.88 10.43 44.42
N LEU A 282 19.84 9.68 44.79
CA LEU A 282 18.97 9.99 45.94
C LEU A 282 19.76 10.12 47.25
N ALA A 283 20.67 9.17 47.54
CA ALA A 283 21.49 9.19 48.75
C ALA A 283 22.43 10.41 48.84
N ASN A 284 22.78 11.01 47.70
CA ASN A 284 23.67 12.17 47.61
C ASN A 284 22.92 13.47 47.28
N ASN A 285 21.59 13.52 47.44
CA ASN A 285 20.75 14.68 47.10
C ASN A 285 20.88 15.16 45.64
N LEU A 286 21.21 14.26 44.72
CA LEU A 286 21.23 14.53 43.28
C LEU A 286 19.84 14.27 42.67
N PRO A 287 19.51 14.90 41.53
CA PRO A 287 18.23 14.69 40.86
C PRO A 287 17.97 13.22 40.52
N PHE A 288 16.83 12.71 40.97
CA PHE A 288 16.32 11.38 40.65
C PHE A 288 15.44 11.45 39.39
N ASP A 289 15.71 10.57 38.43
CA ASP A 289 14.98 10.49 37.17
C ASP A 289 14.42 9.08 36.97
N ALA A 290 13.21 8.87 37.47
CA ALA A 290 12.48 7.60 37.34
C ALA A 290 12.27 7.17 35.87
N SER A 291 12.28 8.11 34.93
CA SER A 291 12.04 7.82 33.50
C SER A 291 13.17 6.99 32.87
N ARG A 292 14.36 7.00 33.47
CA ARG A 292 15.52 6.21 33.04
C ARG A 292 15.41 4.74 33.41
N ILE A 293 14.61 4.43 34.44
CA ILE A 293 14.41 3.05 34.89
C ILE A 293 13.34 2.41 34.02
N ILE A 294 13.76 1.44 33.21
CA ILE A 294 12.85 0.62 32.43
C ILE A 294 12.44 -0.58 33.31
N PRO A 295 11.19 -0.62 33.81
CA PRO A 295 10.76 -1.73 34.65
C PRO A 295 10.67 -3.02 33.81
N VAL A 296 10.99 -4.14 34.42
CA VAL A 296 10.71 -5.47 33.86
C VAL A 296 9.34 -5.90 34.35
N ARG A 297 8.39 -6.12 33.43
CA ARG A 297 7.02 -6.52 33.77
C ARG A 297 6.84 -8.03 33.74
N VAL A 298 7.61 -8.74 32.91
CA VAL A 298 7.54 -10.20 32.76
C VAL A 298 8.94 -10.80 32.72
N TYR A 299 9.11 -11.92 33.39
CA TYR A 299 10.31 -12.75 33.30
C TYR A 299 10.02 -13.98 32.45
N LEU A 300 10.80 -14.17 31.39
CA LEU A 300 10.75 -15.36 30.58
C LEU A 300 11.79 -16.37 31.09
N ASN A 301 11.29 -17.46 31.65
CA ASN A 301 12.08 -18.57 32.16
C ASN A 301 12.13 -19.72 31.17
N SER A 302 13.25 -20.44 31.14
CA SER A 302 13.41 -21.62 30.27
C SER A 302 14.23 -22.73 30.95
N SER A 303 14.11 -23.94 30.44
CA SER A 303 14.91 -25.11 30.84
C SER A 303 15.17 -26.01 29.64
N VAL A 304 16.35 -26.61 29.59
CA VAL A 304 16.74 -27.56 28.54
C VAL A 304 16.44 -28.98 29.01
N ASN A 305 15.38 -29.60 28.52
CA ASN A 305 15.01 -30.95 29.01
C ASN A 305 15.97 -32.03 28.50
N SER A 306 16.43 -31.92 27.25
CA SER A 306 17.40 -32.83 26.64
C SER A 306 18.19 -32.14 25.52
N SER A 307 19.38 -32.66 25.20
CA SER A 307 20.16 -32.24 24.03
C SER A 307 20.76 -33.46 23.35
N ASN A 308 20.51 -33.62 22.05
CA ASN A 308 21.14 -34.67 21.24
C ASN A 308 22.16 -34.01 20.30
N TYR A 309 23.43 -34.37 20.44
CA TYR A 309 24.49 -33.93 19.54
C TYR A 309 24.75 -35.02 18.50
N ILE A 310 24.48 -34.72 17.23
CA ILE A 310 24.88 -35.57 16.12
C ILE A 310 26.29 -35.13 15.72
N VAL A 311 27.30 -35.75 16.32
CA VAL A 311 28.68 -35.57 15.86
C VAL A 311 28.85 -36.45 14.62
N SER A 312 29.11 -35.84 13.47
CA SER A 312 29.43 -36.61 12.26
C SER A 312 30.69 -37.42 12.51
N GLN A 313 30.70 -38.68 12.07
CA GLN A 313 31.91 -39.50 12.12
C GLN A 313 33.03 -38.84 11.30
N LEU A 314 34.24 -38.85 11.85
CA LEU A 314 35.43 -38.37 11.14
C LEU A 314 35.54 -39.15 9.82
N LYS A 315 35.43 -38.48 8.67
CA LYS A 315 35.65 -39.12 7.38
C LYS A 315 37.13 -39.08 7.07
N GLU A 316 37.79 -40.21 7.24
CA GLU A 316 39.16 -40.43 6.78
C GLU A 316 39.16 -40.67 5.26
N TYR A 317 39.99 -39.93 4.53
CA TYR A 317 40.03 -40.01 3.06
C TYR A 317 41.40 -40.52 2.62
N GLU A 318 41.51 -41.82 2.38
CA GLU A 318 42.74 -42.43 1.86
C GLU A 318 43.00 -41.95 0.42
N LYS A 319 44.08 -41.18 0.23
CA LYS A 319 44.52 -40.73 -1.11
C LYS A 319 45.67 -41.62 -1.60
N LYS A 320 45.55 -42.08 -2.85
CA LYS A 320 46.61 -42.86 -3.51
C LYS A 320 47.71 -41.91 -3.99
N ALA A 321 48.93 -42.14 -3.55
CA ALA A 321 50.13 -41.49 -4.07
C ALA A 321 51.13 -42.52 -4.60
N TYR A 322 52.13 -42.06 -5.34
CA TYR A 322 53.17 -42.92 -5.88
C TYR A 322 54.53 -42.32 -5.53
N LEU A 323 55.34 -43.06 -4.79
CA LEU A 323 56.68 -42.67 -4.42
C LEU A 323 57.64 -43.10 -5.54
N ARG A 324 58.32 -42.13 -6.16
CA ARG A 324 59.34 -42.38 -7.17
C ARG A 324 60.65 -42.79 -6.49
N TYR A 325 61.25 -43.88 -6.92
CA TYR A 325 62.61 -44.25 -6.52
C TYR A 325 63.34 -44.89 -7.70
N THR A 326 64.66 -45.01 -7.59
CA THR A 326 65.49 -45.60 -8.64
C THR A 326 66.07 -46.89 -8.10
N ASP A 327 65.83 -47.99 -8.81
CA ASP A 327 66.34 -49.31 -8.42
C ASP A 327 67.86 -49.41 -8.68
N ASN A 328 68.52 -50.42 -8.13
CA ASN A 328 69.96 -50.65 -8.21
C ASN A 328 70.48 -50.77 -9.66
N ASN A 329 69.60 -51.12 -10.61
CA ASN A 329 69.88 -51.11 -12.04
C ASN A 329 69.68 -49.73 -12.72
N ARG A 330 69.62 -48.64 -11.93
CA ARG A 330 69.40 -47.25 -12.34
C ARG A 330 68.10 -46.97 -13.11
N GLN A 331 67.09 -47.84 -12.98
CA GLN A 331 65.77 -47.62 -13.58
C GLN A 331 64.81 -46.95 -12.59
N VAL A 332 64.12 -45.91 -13.05
CA VAL A 332 63.10 -45.21 -12.25
C VAL A 332 61.84 -46.06 -12.16
N ARG A 333 61.40 -46.36 -10.93
CA ARG A 333 60.15 -47.05 -10.64
C ARG A 333 59.32 -46.27 -9.64
N TYR A 334 58.02 -46.54 -9.65
CA TYR A 334 57.06 -45.90 -8.76
C TYR A 334 56.43 -46.95 -7.87
N LYS A 335 56.55 -46.78 -6.54
CA LYS A 335 55.86 -47.60 -5.56
C LYS A 335 54.57 -46.91 -5.16
N LYS A 336 53.44 -47.58 -5.34
CA LYS A 336 52.16 -47.08 -4.84
C LYS A 336 52.20 -47.03 -3.32
N ILE A 337 51.91 -45.87 -2.76
CA ILE A 337 51.77 -45.67 -1.31
C ILE A 337 50.38 -45.09 -1.02
N LYS A 338 49.85 -45.46 0.13
CA LYS A 338 48.60 -44.93 0.68
C LYS A 338 48.97 -43.98 1.81
N TYR A 339 48.37 -42.79 1.82
CA TYR A 339 48.45 -41.89 2.96
C TYR A 339 47.03 -41.50 3.38
N TYR A 340 46.86 -41.32 4.69
CA TYR A 340 45.60 -41.05 5.36
C TYR A 340 45.37 -39.55 5.55
#